data_AF-A0A932BTT2-F1
#
_entry.id   AF-A0A932BTT2-F1
#
_cell.length_a   1.000
_cell.length_b   1.000
_cell.length_c   1.000
_cell.angle_alpha   90.00
_cell.angle_beta   90.00
_cell.angle_gamma   90.00
#
_symmetry.space_group_name_H-M   'P 1'
#
loop_
_entity.id
_entity.type
_entity.pdbx_description
1 polymer ?
#
loop_
_entity_poly.entity_id
_entity_poly.type
_entity_poly.pdbx_seq_one_letter_code
_entity_poly.pdbx_strand_id
1 'polypeptide(L)'
;MRKGTMFISAALTAFILAMLAGVVSAYKGMNALKPLSQPISAKVQPVLLPASAPTQPAVVSPQDAAVAASKYLNRTDLFSAELADFNGAQTYKITFSSGDIVYVSLSGQVLAAEPPPVPVVITSSSNPRGGNDGGGGNSFGEDGEGGDDD
;
A
#
# COMPACT_ATOMS: atom_id res chain seq x y z
N MET A 1 38.50 -20.67 7.22
CA MET A 1 37.19 -21.34 7.07
C MET A 1 36.15 -20.58 7.87
N ARG A 2 35.25 -19.84 7.20
CA ARG A 2 34.27 -18.95 7.85
C ARG A 2 33.10 -19.77 8.40
N LYS A 3 33.20 -20.22 9.66
CA LYS A 3 32.14 -21.00 10.35
C LYS A 3 30.89 -20.19 10.73
N GLY A 4 30.88 -18.88 10.45
CA GLY A 4 29.79 -17.98 10.84
C GLY A 4 28.53 -18.11 9.98
N THR A 5 28.63 -18.42 8.69
CA THR A 5 27.49 -18.30 7.77
C THR A 5 26.40 -19.37 7.95
N MET A 6 26.69 -20.49 8.61
CA MET A 6 25.69 -21.56 8.82
C MET A 6 24.75 -21.32 10.01
N PHE A 7 25.14 -20.51 11.00
CA PHE A 7 24.27 -20.23 12.15
C PHE A 7 23.21 -19.17 11.84
N ILE A 8 23.51 -18.23 10.93
CA ILE A 8 22.58 -17.17 10.56
C ILE A 8 21.35 -17.73 9.80
N SER A 9 21.54 -18.72 8.93
CA SER A 9 20.41 -19.30 8.18
C SER A 9 19.43 -20.06 9.08
N ALA A 10 19.94 -20.84 10.04
CA ALA A 10 19.11 -21.56 10.99
C ALA A 10 18.28 -20.61 11.87
N ALA A 11 18.88 -19.51 12.34
CA ALA A 11 18.17 -18.49 13.11
C ALA A 11 17.09 -17.77 12.29
N LEU A 12 17.39 -17.47 11.02
CA LEU A 12 16.43 -16.82 10.10
C LEU A 12 15.22 -17.72 9.83
N THR A 13 15.44 -19.02 9.56
CA THR A 13 14.35 -19.97 9.32
C THR A 13 13.48 -20.16 10.57
N ALA A 14 14.09 -20.26 11.75
CA ALA A 14 13.35 -20.35 13.02
C ALA A 14 12.51 -19.09 13.29
N PHE A 15 13.06 -17.91 13.01
CA PHE A 15 12.34 -16.64 13.17
C PHE A 15 11.12 -16.54 12.26
N ILE A 16 11.27 -16.91 10.97
CA ILE A 16 10.17 -16.91 10.00
C ILE A 16 9.05 -17.87 10.44
N LEU A 17 9.40 -19.07 10.90
CA LEU A 17 8.43 -20.05 11.39
C LEU A 17 7.69 -19.57 12.64
N ALA A 18 8.39 -18.91 13.57
CA ALA A 18 7.77 -18.32 14.75
C ALA A 18 6.80 -17.19 14.40
N MET A 19 7.16 -16.34 13.42
CA MET A 19 6.30 -15.26 12.96
C MET A 19 5.02 -15.78 12.29
N LEU A 20 5.13 -16.81 11.44
CA LEU A 20 3.98 -17.49 10.82
C LEU A 20 3.06 -18.15 11.85
N ALA A 21 3.63 -18.82 12.87
CA ALA A 21 2.85 -19.41 13.95
C ALA A 21 2.10 -18.36 14.79
N GLY A 22 2.72 -17.21 15.05
CA GLY A 22 2.09 -16.08 15.73
C GLY A 22 0.88 -15.53 14.97
N VAL A 23 0.99 -15.34 13.65
CA VAL A 23 -0.10 -14.84 12.80
C VAL A 23 -1.31 -15.79 12.82
N VAL A 24 -1.09 -17.12 12.73
CA VAL A 24 -2.19 -18.10 12.76
C VAL A 24 -2.91 -18.12 14.11
N SER A 25 -2.19 -17.91 15.21
CA SER A 25 -2.78 -17.89 16.56
C SER A 25 -3.75 -16.70 16.75
N ALA A 26 -3.41 -15.52 16.22
CA ALA A 26 -4.26 -14.35 16.28
C ALA A 26 -5.58 -14.54 15.49
N TYR A 27 -5.54 -15.24 14.35
CA TYR A 27 -6.75 -15.53 13.56
C TYR A 27 -7.71 -16.51 14.25
N LYS A 28 -7.22 -17.46 15.04
CA LYS A 28 -8.10 -18.38 15.79
C LYS A 28 -8.87 -17.69 16.92
N GLY A 29 -8.38 -16.56 17.44
CA GLY A 29 -9.04 -15.81 18.53
C GLY A 29 -10.34 -15.10 18.12
N MET A 30 -10.58 -14.88 16.82
CA MET A 30 -11.70 -14.05 16.34
C MET A 30 -12.92 -14.86 15.84
N ASN A 31 -12.83 -16.19 15.74
CA ASN A 31 -13.95 -17.04 15.31
C ASN A 31 -14.89 -17.48 16.44
N ALA A 32 -14.70 -16.99 17.67
CA ALA A 32 -15.55 -17.31 18.82
C ALA A 32 -16.62 -16.25 19.10
N LEU A 33 -17.32 -15.77 18.08
CA LEU A 33 -18.61 -15.10 18.27
C LEU A 33 -19.70 -16.17 18.34
N LYS A 34 -19.97 -16.66 19.55
CA LYS A 34 -21.18 -17.45 19.83
C LYS A 34 -22.40 -16.54 19.63
N PRO A 35 -23.37 -16.89 18.78
CA PRO A 35 -24.69 -16.28 18.84
C PRO A 35 -25.35 -16.69 20.16
N LEU A 36 -25.53 -15.74 21.08
CA LEU A 36 -26.41 -15.93 22.23
C LEU A 36 -27.86 -15.86 21.74
N SER A 37 -28.43 -17.02 21.41
CA SER A 37 -29.88 -17.20 21.39
C SER A 37 -30.32 -17.59 22.80
N GLN A 38 -30.82 -16.62 23.58
CA GLN A 38 -31.53 -16.90 24.83
C GLN A 38 -33.03 -17.05 24.52
N PRO A 39 -33.71 -18.12 24.97
CA PRO A 39 -35.17 -18.15 24.95
C PRO A 39 -35.70 -17.20 26.03
N ILE A 40 -36.39 -16.14 25.59
CA ILE A 40 -37.12 -15.22 26.47
C ILE A 40 -38.30 -15.96 27.10
N SER A 41 -38.20 -16.23 28.40
CA SER A 41 -39.34 -16.67 29.21
C SER A 41 -40.14 -15.43 29.63
N ALA A 42 -41.36 -15.31 29.13
CA ALA A 42 -42.24 -14.18 29.37
C ALA A 42 -42.74 -14.16 30.82
N LYS A 43 -42.10 -13.34 31.66
CA LYS A 43 -42.72 -12.81 32.88
C LYS A 43 -43.05 -11.34 32.61
N VAL A 44 -44.35 -11.03 32.54
CA VAL A 44 -44.89 -9.70 32.27
C VAL A 44 -44.35 -8.71 33.30
N GLN A 45 -43.39 -7.89 32.86
CA GLN A 45 -42.84 -6.75 33.57
C GLN A 45 -43.39 -5.48 32.90
N PRO A 46 -43.78 -4.45 33.67
CA PRO A 46 -44.26 -3.20 33.09
C PRO A 46 -43.20 -2.59 32.17
N VAL A 47 -43.60 -2.35 30.92
CA VAL A 47 -42.76 -1.81 29.84
C VAL A 47 -42.23 -0.45 30.25
N LEU A 48 -40.95 -0.40 30.61
CA LEU A 48 -40.16 0.83 30.53
C LEU A 48 -39.80 1.02 29.06
N LEU A 49 -40.19 2.15 28.48
CA LEU A 49 -39.82 2.52 27.12
C LEU A 49 -38.28 2.44 26.97
N PRO A 50 -37.75 1.80 25.93
CA PRO A 50 -36.31 1.79 25.70
C PRO A 50 -35.84 3.23 25.48
N ALA A 51 -34.93 3.68 26.33
CA ALA A 51 -34.20 4.93 26.14
C ALA A 51 -33.54 4.90 24.76
N SER A 52 -33.79 5.92 23.95
CA SER A 52 -33.20 6.13 22.63
C SER A 52 -31.68 6.00 22.72
N ALA A 53 -31.11 4.94 22.15
CA ALA A 53 -29.67 4.82 22.01
C ALA A 53 -29.14 5.98 21.15
N PRO A 54 -27.96 6.53 21.46
CA PRO A 54 -27.36 7.60 20.66
C PRO A 54 -27.15 7.10 19.24
N THR A 55 -27.75 7.78 18.28
CA THR A 55 -27.55 7.58 16.84
C THR A 55 -26.06 7.81 16.55
N GLN A 56 -25.29 6.74 16.38
CA GLN A 56 -23.93 6.87 15.87
C GLN A 56 -24.01 7.52 14.48
N PRO A 57 -23.08 8.43 14.13
CA PRO A 57 -23.01 8.98 12.78
C PRO A 57 -22.99 7.82 11.79
N ALA A 58 -23.87 7.84 10.80
CA ALA A 58 -23.93 6.81 9.76
C ALA A 58 -22.65 6.91 8.91
N VAL A 59 -21.62 6.19 9.33
CA VAL A 59 -20.39 6.00 8.56
C VAL A 59 -20.75 5.09 7.39
N VAL A 60 -20.58 5.60 6.17
CA VAL A 60 -20.84 4.81 4.96
C VAL A 60 -19.88 3.63 4.92
N SER A 61 -20.32 2.50 4.38
CA SER A 61 -19.42 1.36 4.21
C SER A 61 -18.37 1.63 3.12
N PRO A 62 -17.20 0.97 3.16
CA PRO A 62 -16.23 1.05 2.06
C PRO A 62 -16.85 0.69 0.70
N GLN A 63 -17.82 -0.23 0.69
CA GLN A 63 -18.56 -0.64 -0.50
C GLN A 63 -19.41 0.51 -1.06
N ASP A 64 -20.12 1.24 -0.20
CA ASP A 64 -20.92 2.40 -0.61
C ASP A 64 -20.04 3.53 -1.16
N ALA A 65 -18.88 3.76 -0.53
CA ALA A 65 -17.90 4.72 -1.01
C ALA A 65 -17.34 4.33 -2.40
N ALA A 66 -17.08 3.04 -2.62
CA ALA A 66 -16.63 2.53 -3.92
C ALA A 66 -17.70 2.72 -5.01
N VAL A 67 -18.99 2.56 -4.68
CA VAL A 67 -20.10 2.85 -5.60
C VAL A 67 -20.17 4.34 -5.93
N ALA A 68 -19.97 5.22 -4.94
CA ALA A 68 -19.93 6.67 -5.17
C ALA A 68 -18.76 7.07 -6.09
N ALA A 69 -17.57 6.53 -5.84
CA ALA A 69 -16.40 6.76 -6.68
C ALA A 69 -16.59 6.23 -8.12
N SER A 70 -17.21 5.06 -8.25
CA SER A 70 -17.52 4.44 -9.56
C SER A 70 -18.44 5.32 -10.40
N LYS A 71 -19.47 5.89 -9.77
CA LYS A 71 -20.37 6.85 -10.42
C LYS A 71 -19.66 8.16 -10.81
N TYR A 72 -18.74 8.62 -9.97
CA TYR A 72 -18.00 9.85 -10.22
C TYR A 72 -17.10 9.76 -11.45
N LEU A 73 -16.35 8.65 -11.59
CA LEU A 73 -15.48 8.42 -12.74
C LEU A 73 -16.18 7.74 -13.93
N ASN A 74 -17.45 7.36 -13.81
CA ASN A 74 -18.18 6.52 -14.77
C ASN A 74 -17.45 5.21 -15.10
N ARG A 75 -16.94 4.56 -14.06
CA ARG A 75 -16.08 3.37 -14.16
C ARG A 75 -16.43 2.36 -13.08
N THR A 76 -16.19 1.08 -13.33
CA THR A 76 -16.50 -0.01 -12.39
C THR A 76 -15.29 -0.90 -12.08
N ASP A 77 -14.12 -0.55 -12.62
CA ASP A 77 -12.88 -1.32 -12.49
C ASP A 77 -12.15 -0.98 -11.19
N LEU A 78 -12.80 -1.23 -10.06
CA LEU A 78 -12.25 -1.04 -8.73
C LEU A 78 -11.10 -2.02 -8.47
N PHE A 79 -9.98 -1.50 -7.97
CA PHE A 79 -8.85 -2.31 -7.52
C PHE A 79 -8.86 -2.50 -6.01
N SER A 80 -9.05 -1.42 -5.23
CA SER A 80 -9.08 -1.48 -3.77
C SER A 80 -9.88 -0.32 -3.16
N ALA A 81 -10.44 -0.55 -1.96
CA ALA A 81 -11.13 0.44 -1.16
C ALA A 81 -10.66 0.32 0.30
N GLU A 82 -10.00 1.34 0.82
CA GLU A 82 -9.41 1.34 2.16
C GLU A 82 -9.66 2.66 2.89
N LEU A 83 -9.57 2.67 4.22
CA LEU A 83 -9.55 3.93 4.97
C LEU A 83 -8.17 4.56 4.87
N ALA A 84 -8.13 5.86 4.59
CA ALA A 84 -6.92 6.66 4.56
C ALA A 84 -7.22 8.08 5.07
N ASP A 85 -6.19 8.74 5.56
CA ASP A 85 -6.28 10.16 5.90
C ASP A 85 -6.01 11.02 4.67
N PHE A 86 -6.93 11.95 4.40
CA PHE A 86 -6.80 12.95 3.34
C PHE A 86 -7.04 14.33 3.95
N ASN A 87 -6.04 15.22 3.85
CA ASN A 87 -6.06 16.55 4.47
C ASN A 87 -6.38 16.55 5.98
N GLY A 88 -5.90 15.54 6.71
CA GLY A 88 -6.14 15.42 8.16
C GLY A 88 -7.55 14.97 8.54
N ALA A 89 -8.37 14.57 7.57
CA ALA A 89 -9.67 13.95 7.80
C ALA A 89 -9.63 12.49 7.35
N GLN A 90 -10.32 11.62 8.10
CA GLN A 90 -10.46 10.22 7.73
C GLN A 90 -11.42 10.08 6.53
N THR A 91 -10.98 9.34 5.52
CA THR A 91 -11.66 9.17 4.23
C THR A 91 -11.52 7.73 3.72
N TYR A 92 -12.30 7.37 2.73
CA TYR A 92 -12.12 6.17 1.92
C TYR A 92 -11.29 6.51 0.69
N LYS A 93 -10.14 5.86 0.55
CA LYS A 93 -9.30 5.91 -0.64
C LYS A 93 -9.69 4.74 -1.54
N ILE A 94 -10.20 5.08 -2.72
CA ILE A 94 -10.64 4.13 -3.74
C ILE A 94 -9.63 4.15 -4.88
N THR A 95 -8.96 3.02 -5.11
CA THR A 95 -8.02 2.86 -6.23
C THR A 95 -8.70 2.08 -7.34
N PHE A 96 -8.62 2.58 -8.58
CA PHE A 96 -9.11 1.89 -9.78
C PHE A 96 -7.99 1.13 -10.46
N SER A 97 -8.34 0.22 -11.37
CA SER A 97 -7.40 -0.62 -12.10
C SER A 97 -6.54 0.17 -13.09
N SER A 98 -6.99 1.35 -13.52
CA SER A 98 -6.18 2.35 -14.23
C SER A 98 -5.08 2.99 -13.38
N GLY A 99 -5.17 2.86 -12.06
CA GLY A 99 -4.36 3.61 -11.10
C GLY A 99 -4.94 4.98 -10.76
N ASP A 100 -6.13 5.34 -11.25
CA ASP A 100 -6.86 6.52 -10.77
C ASP A 100 -7.24 6.32 -9.29
N ILE A 101 -7.14 7.37 -8.49
CA ILE A 101 -7.46 7.35 -7.06
C ILE A 101 -8.59 8.34 -6.79
N VAL A 102 -9.58 7.94 -6.02
CA VAL A 102 -10.69 8.81 -5.59
C VAL A 102 -10.79 8.78 -4.07
N TYR A 103 -10.83 9.95 -3.46
CA TYR A 103 -11.03 10.13 -2.03
C TYR A 103 -12.50 10.45 -1.75
N VAL A 104 -13.14 9.64 -0.89
CA VAL A 104 -14.55 9.78 -0.52
C VAL A 104 -14.65 9.95 0.99
N SER A 105 -15.43 10.92 1.47
CA SER A 105 -15.66 11.12 2.90
C SER A 105 -16.38 9.92 3.52
N LEU A 106 -16.34 9.82 4.86
CA LEU A 106 -17.17 8.87 5.62
C LEU A 106 -18.68 9.13 5.49
N SER A 107 -19.08 10.25 4.89
CA SER A 107 -20.48 10.56 4.53
C SER A 107 -20.82 10.20 3.08
N GLY A 108 -19.89 9.62 2.32
CA GLY A 108 -20.09 9.20 0.93
C GLY A 108 -19.93 10.32 -0.11
N GLN A 109 -19.36 11.47 0.27
CA GLN A 109 -19.09 12.56 -0.67
C GLN A 109 -17.70 12.43 -1.28
N VAL A 110 -17.59 12.60 -2.59
CA VAL A 110 -16.30 12.62 -3.27
C VAL A 110 -15.59 13.94 -2.96
N LEU A 111 -14.38 13.85 -2.41
CA LEU A 111 -13.56 15.00 -2.01
C LEU A 111 -12.53 15.36 -3.07
N ALA A 112 -11.89 14.36 -3.67
CA ALA A 112 -10.85 14.56 -4.68
C ALA A 112 -10.70 13.32 -5.57
N ALA A 113 -10.16 13.54 -6.77
CA ALA A 113 -9.70 12.48 -7.66
C ALA A 113 -8.30 12.82 -8.18
N GLU A 114 -7.41 11.84 -8.18
CA GLU A 114 -6.02 11.97 -8.61
C GLU A 114 -5.75 10.98 -9.75
N PRO A 115 -5.07 11.42 -10.83
CA PRO A 115 -4.65 10.53 -11.90
C PRO A 115 -3.53 9.59 -11.43
N PRO A 116 -3.28 8.48 -12.16
CA PRO A 116 -2.23 7.54 -11.80
C PRO A 116 -0.86 8.24 -11.71
N PRO A 117 -0.02 7.86 -10.73
CA PRO A 117 1.33 8.39 -10.61
C PRO A 117 2.14 8.01 -11.87
N VAL A 118 2.90 8.97 -12.40
CA VAL A 118 3.78 8.72 -13.55
C VAL A 118 4.86 7.71 -13.16
N PRO A 119 5.15 6.70 -14.02
CA PRO A 119 6.18 5.72 -13.72
C PRO A 119 7.55 6.41 -13.68
N VAL A 120 8.21 6.36 -12.53
CA VAL A 120 9.60 6.81 -12.40
C VAL A 120 10.49 5.76 -13.03
N VAL A 121 11.01 6.02 -14.24
CA VAL A 121 12.04 5.17 -14.84
C VAL A 121 13.32 5.37 -14.05
N ILE A 122 13.64 4.43 -13.17
CA ILE A 122 14.94 4.38 -12.51
C ILE A 122 15.95 3.94 -13.57
N THR A 123 16.51 4.89 -14.32
CA THR A 123 17.73 4.61 -15.08
C THR A 123 18.82 4.33 -14.08
N SER A 124 19.19 3.07 -13.91
CA SER A 124 20.37 2.70 -13.15
C SER A 124 21.56 3.32 -13.88
N SER A 125 22.01 4.49 -13.44
CA SER A 125 23.32 5.02 -13.79
C SER A 125 24.34 4.05 -13.21
N SER A 126 24.65 3.01 -14.00
CA SER A 126 25.75 2.11 -13.76
C SER A 126 27.00 2.98 -13.81
N ASN A 127 27.44 3.41 -12.64
CA ASN A 127 28.75 4.00 -12.43
C ASN A 127 29.77 3.01 -13.03
N PRO A 128 30.48 3.33 -14.12
CA PRO A 128 31.50 2.43 -14.60
C PRO A 128 32.61 2.41 -13.56
N ARG A 129 32.70 1.30 -12.83
CA ARG A 129 33.96 0.85 -12.23
C ARG A 129 34.94 0.69 -13.39
N GLY A 130 35.82 1.66 -13.57
CA GLY A 130 36.95 1.60 -14.49
C GLY A 130 38.20 2.07 -13.78
N GLY A 131 38.76 1.21 -12.92
CA GLY A 131 40.18 1.28 -12.63
C GLY A 131 40.94 0.76 -13.85
N ASN A 132 41.91 1.53 -14.35
CA ASN A 132 43.01 1.09 -15.22
C ASN A 132 44.03 2.24 -15.22
N ASP A 133 45.05 2.17 -14.38
CA ASP A 133 46.40 1.71 -14.73
C ASP A 133 47.23 2.79 -15.42
N GLY A 134 48.35 3.10 -14.78
CA GLY A 134 49.41 3.94 -15.33
C GLY A 134 50.10 3.28 -16.52
N GLY A 135 50.56 4.13 -17.42
CA GLY A 135 51.40 3.82 -18.58
C GLY A 135 51.25 4.99 -19.54
N GLY A 136 52.27 5.74 -19.94
CA GLY A 136 53.66 5.39 -20.13
C GLY A 136 53.96 5.55 -21.62
N GLY A 137 54.72 6.60 -21.98
CA GLY A 137 55.15 6.91 -23.34
C GLY A 137 54.00 7.37 -24.25
N ASN A 138 54.20 8.13 -25.32
CA ASN A 138 55.40 8.54 -26.03
C ASN A 138 54.98 9.62 -27.02
N SER A 139 55.77 10.69 -27.09
CA SER A 139 55.66 11.75 -28.09
C SER A 139 55.89 11.16 -29.49
N PHE A 140 54.88 11.27 -30.35
CA PHE A 140 54.99 11.20 -31.80
C PHE A 140 54.43 12.55 -32.27
N GLY A 141 55.24 13.43 -32.84
CA GLY A 141 55.65 13.32 -34.24
C GLY A 141 54.93 14.46 -34.96
N GLU A 142 55.54 15.65 -34.91
CA GLU A 142 55.11 16.83 -35.64
C GLU A 142 55.65 16.70 -37.07
N ASP A 143 54.75 16.31 -37.96
CA ASP A 143 54.88 16.36 -39.42
C ASP A 143 53.55 16.99 -39.90
N GLY A 144 53.48 18.13 -40.57
CA GLY A 144 54.48 18.78 -41.41
C GLY A 144 53.95 18.79 -42.84
N GLU A 145 52.90 19.56 -43.15
CA GLU A 145 52.51 19.85 -44.53
C GLU A 145 51.62 21.10 -44.58
N GLY A 146 52.20 22.20 -45.08
CA GLY A 146 51.50 23.40 -45.50
C GLY A 146 51.44 23.42 -47.02
N GLY A 147 50.25 23.20 -47.57
CA GLY A 147 49.75 23.71 -48.84
C GLY A 147 48.45 24.44 -48.50
N ASP A 148 47.93 25.41 -49.23
CA ASP A 148 48.15 25.95 -50.56
C ASP A 148 47.43 27.31 -50.52
N ASP A 149 47.96 28.37 -51.14
CA ASP A 149 47.13 29.50 -51.56
C ASP A 149 47.85 30.20 -52.73
N ASP A 150 47.27 30.00 -53.93
CA ASP A 150 47.53 30.68 -55.21
C ASP A 150 47.21 32.20 -55.16
#